data_AF-A0A7J9FJZ1-F1
#
_entry.id   AF-A0A7J9FJZ1-F1
#
_cell.length_a   1.000
_cell.length_b   1.000
_cell.length_c   1.000
_cell.angle_alpha   90.00
_cell.angle_beta   90.00
_cell.angle_gamma   90.00
#
_symmetry.space_group_name_H-M   'P 1'
#
loop_
_entity.id
_entity.type
_entity.pdbx_description
1 polymer ?
#
loop_
_entity_poly.entity_id
_entity_poly.type
_entity_poly.pdbx_seq_one_letter_code
_entity_poly.pdbx_strand_id
1 'polypeptide(L)'
;MEIQEEKAKVDQWEKKFQDVRAREVTLEKSLLECQSKKMGLKARVTELENSLHQYRSRNSAIELKANLSKIEVLKGRSQDHIRERDYIMGEAVAQVREVADHLQALAVQADVLSLKYESESDRGRELAWLLRKVKALSIRAKPYM
;
A
#
# COMPACT_ATOMS: atom_id res chain seq x y z
N MET A 1 36.48 -96.09 -13.57
CA MET A 1 36.06 -94.98 -14.45
C MET A 1 35.31 -93.91 -13.65
N GLU A 2 34.34 -94.30 -12.82
CA GLU A 2 33.55 -93.37 -11.97
C GLU A 2 34.35 -92.40 -11.09
N ILE A 3 35.44 -92.84 -10.46
CA ILE A 3 36.24 -91.99 -9.56
C ILE A 3 36.83 -90.76 -10.28
N GLN A 4 37.16 -90.86 -11.56
CA GLN A 4 37.71 -89.72 -12.31
C GLN A 4 36.63 -88.74 -12.79
N GLU A 5 35.44 -89.23 -13.15
CA GLU A 5 34.30 -88.37 -13.49
C GLU A 5 33.83 -87.56 -12.29
N GLU A 6 33.77 -88.18 -11.11
CA GLU A 6 33.38 -87.47 -9.88
C GLU A 6 34.41 -86.39 -9.48
N LYS A 7 35.72 -86.65 -9.67
CA LYS A 7 36.74 -85.60 -9.49
C LYS A 7 36.54 -84.43 -10.44
N ALA A 8 36.27 -84.68 -11.72
CA ALA A 8 36.05 -83.63 -12.70
C ALA A 8 34.80 -82.78 -12.38
N LYS A 9 33.74 -83.40 -11.85
CA LYS A 9 32.55 -82.69 -11.37
C LYS A 9 32.89 -81.80 -10.17
N VAL A 10 33.63 -82.32 -9.18
CA VAL A 10 34.06 -81.54 -8.01
C VAL A 10 34.88 -80.33 -8.42
N ASP A 11 35.85 -80.50 -9.32
CA ASP A 11 36.68 -79.38 -9.83
C ASP A 11 35.83 -78.32 -10.56
N GLN A 12 34.82 -78.77 -11.31
CA GLN A 12 33.88 -77.87 -11.99
C GLN A 12 33.02 -77.09 -11.00
N TRP A 13 32.53 -77.73 -9.94
CA TRP A 13 31.77 -77.08 -8.87
C TRP A 13 32.63 -76.08 -8.10
N GLU A 14 33.87 -76.45 -7.79
CA GLU A 14 34.84 -75.56 -7.13
C GLU A 14 35.09 -74.31 -7.98
N LYS A 15 35.33 -74.47 -9.29
CA LYS A 15 35.53 -73.32 -10.19
C LYS A 15 34.31 -72.38 -10.25
N LYS A 16 33.09 -72.94 -10.29
CA LYS A 16 31.85 -72.14 -10.26
C LYS A 16 31.70 -71.41 -8.93
N PHE A 17 32.01 -72.07 -7.82
CA PHE A 17 31.94 -71.47 -6.50
C PHE A 17 32.91 -70.29 -6.37
N GLN A 18 34.15 -70.45 -6.84
CA GLN A 18 35.13 -69.36 -6.87
C GLN A 18 34.71 -68.19 -7.77
N ASP A 19 34.12 -68.46 -8.95
CA ASP A 19 33.59 -67.41 -9.83
C ASP A 19 32.42 -66.65 -9.19
N VAL A 20 31.46 -67.35 -8.57
CA VAL A 20 30.36 -66.71 -7.84
C VAL A 20 30.88 -65.83 -6.70
N ARG A 21 31.87 -66.32 -5.93
CA ARG A 21 32.50 -65.57 -4.86
C ARG A 21 33.20 -64.30 -5.37
N ALA A 22 33.94 -64.39 -6.48
CA ALA A 22 34.56 -63.22 -7.10
C ALA A 22 33.53 -62.17 -7.56
N ARG A 23 32.39 -62.61 -8.11
CA ARG A 23 31.29 -61.73 -8.51
C ARG A 23 30.62 -61.07 -7.30
N GLU A 24 30.40 -61.82 -6.22
CA GLU A 24 29.84 -61.30 -4.97
C GLU A 24 30.68 -60.16 -4.40
N VAL A 25 31.99 -60.37 -4.25
CA VAL A 25 32.93 -59.31 -3.78
C VAL A 25 32.90 -58.08 -4.68
N THR A 26 32.81 -58.28 -6.00
CA THR A 26 32.73 -57.18 -6.96
C THR A 26 31.42 -56.38 -6.79
N LEU A 27 30.30 -57.08 -6.60
CA LEU A 27 28.99 -56.47 -6.36
C LEU A 27 28.97 -55.70 -5.04
N GLU A 28 29.50 -56.25 -3.95
CA GLU A 28 29.62 -55.56 -2.66
C GLU A 28 30.41 -54.26 -2.78
N LYS A 29 31.55 -54.28 -3.49
CA LYS A 29 32.36 -53.08 -3.74
C LYS A 29 31.55 -52.02 -4.50
N SER A 30 30.84 -52.42 -5.55
CA SER A 30 29.99 -51.51 -6.33
C SER A 30 28.82 -50.95 -5.53
N LEU A 31 28.26 -51.74 -4.61
CA LEU A 31 27.18 -51.33 -3.72
C LEU A 31 27.67 -50.27 -2.73
N LEU A 32 28.82 -50.47 -2.11
CA LEU A 32 29.45 -49.48 -1.22
C LEU A 32 29.75 -48.17 -1.96
N GLU A 33 30.26 -48.25 -3.18
CA GLU A 33 30.49 -47.07 -4.02
C GLU A 33 29.18 -46.32 -4.34
N CYS A 34 28.13 -47.05 -4.71
CA CYS A 34 26.80 -46.48 -4.96
C CYS A 34 26.21 -45.82 -3.71
N GLN A 35 26.36 -46.44 -2.53
CA GLN A 35 25.92 -45.87 -1.27
C GLN A 35 26.68 -44.58 -0.93
N SER A 36 27.99 -44.55 -1.12
CA SER A 36 28.81 -43.34 -0.94
C SER A 36 28.37 -42.22 -1.87
N LYS A 37 28.19 -42.50 -3.16
CA LYS A 37 27.67 -41.53 -4.15
C LYS A 37 26.29 -41.01 -3.76
N LYS A 38 25.39 -41.90 -3.31
CA LYS A 38 24.04 -41.52 -2.84
C LYS A 38 24.11 -40.58 -1.65
N MET A 39 25.00 -40.81 -0.68
CA MET A 39 25.20 -39.91 0.45
C MET A 39 25.76 -38.55 0.00
N GLY A 40 26.73 -38.55 -0.90
CA GLY A 40 27.28 -37.30 -1.46
C GLY A 40 26.24 -36.47 -2.21
N LEU A 41 25.38 -37.13 -3.02
CA LEU A 41 24.28 -36.45 -3.71
C LEU A 41 23.26 -35.88 -2.73
N LYS A 42 22.90 -36.61 -1.66
CA LYS A 42 22.01 -36.09 -0.62
C LYS A 42 22.57 -34.83 0.05
N ALA A 43 23.86 -34.83 0.41
CA ALA A 43 24.51 -33.66 0.99
C ALA A 43 24.45 -32.45 0.04
N ARG A 44 24.73 -32.67 -1.25
CA ARG A 44 24.68 -31.60 -2.25
C ARG A 44 23.27 -31.07 -2.50
N VAL A 45 22.25 -31.92 -2.44
CA VAL A 45 20.84 -31.49 -2.48
C VAL A 45 20.53 -30.57 -1.30
N THR A 46 20.91 -30.96 -0.08
CA THR A 46 20.66 -30.11 1.10
C THR A 46 21.39 -28.75 1.03
N GLU A 47 22.60 -28.72 0.48
CA GLU A 47 23.35 -27.48 0.27
C GLU A 47 22.67 -26.55 -0.75
N LEU A 48 22.18 -27.12 -1.86
CA LEU A 48 21.46 -26.38 -2.88
C LEU A 48 20.11 -25.86 -2.38
N GLU A 49 19.37 -26.64 -1.60
CA GLU A 49 18.12 -26.22 -0.97
C GLU A 49 18.34 -25.03 -0.02
N ASN A 50 19.39 -25.09 0.81
CA ASN A 50 19.76 -23.99 1.70
C ASN A 50 20.15 -22.74 0.92
N SER A 51 20.98 -22.89 -0.12
CA SER A 51 21.40 -21.79 -0.98
C SER A 51 20.20 -21.14 -1.67
N LEU A 52 19.29 -21.94 -2.23
CA LEU A 52 18.08 -21.47 -2.88
C LEU A 52 17.17 -20.70 -1.91
N HIS A 53 17.01 -21.21 -0.68
CA HIS A 53 16.25 -20.52 0.36
C HIS A 53 16.85 -19.15 0.69
N GLN A 54 18.17 -19.08 0.84
CA GLN A 54 18.87 -17.81 1.08
C GLN A 54 18.72 -16.83 -0.08
N TYR A 55 18.86 -17.28 -1.32
CA TYR A 55 18.66 -16.42 -2.51
C TYR A 55 17.24 -15.88 -2.59
N ARG A 56 16.23 -16.72 -2.34
CA ARG A 56 14.82 -16.29 -2.31
C ARG A 56 14.58 -15.27 -1.21
N SER A 57 15.06 -15.52 -0.01
CA SER A 57 14.94 -14.59 1.13
C SER A 57 15.57 -13.23 0.81
N ARG A 58 16.79 -13.23 0.24
CA ARG A 58 17.48 -12.02 -0.18
C ARG A 58 16.72 -11.27 -1.27
N ASN A 59 16.18 -11.99 -2.27
CA ASN A 59 15.42 -11.37 -3.35
C ASN A 59 14.14 -10.68 -2.81
N SER A 60 13.39 -11.39 -1.95
CA SER A 60 12.22 -10.83 -1.30
C SER A 60 12.55 -9.58 -0.47
N ALA A 61 13.68 -9.58 0.26
CA ALA A 61 14.11 -8.42 1.02
C ALA A 61 14.44 -7.21 0.14
N ILE A 62 15.06 -7.43 -1.03
CA ILE A 62 15.35 -6.37 -2.00
C ILE A 62 14.05 -5.78 -2.57
N GLU A 63 13.11 -6.64 -2.99
CA GLU A 63 11.80 -6.21 -3.51
C GLU A 63 11.00 -5.41 -2.48
N LEU A 64 10.97 -5.88 -1.22
CA LEU A 64 10.30 -5.18 -0.12
C LEU A 64 10.93 -3.80 0.13
N LYS A 65 12.27 -3.71 0.11
CA LYS A 65 12.97 -2.43 0.29
C LYS A 65 12.65 -1.45 -0.83
N ALA A 66 12.64 -1.91 -2.09
CA ALA A 66 12.27 -1.06 -3.24
C ALA A 66 10.83 -0.56 -3.14
N ASN A 67 9.90 -1.44 -2.74
CA ASN A 67 8.50 -1.07 -2.52
C ASN A 67 8.32 -0.07 -1.38
N LEU A 68 9.03 -0.25 -0.27
CA LEU A 68 9.02 0.68 0.86
C LEU A 68 9.47 2.09 0.42
N SER A 69 10.60 2.18 -0.29
CA SER A 69 11.09 3.46 -0.81
C SER A 69 10.10 4.14 -1.76
N LYS A 70 9.39 3.36 -2.60
CA LYS A 70 8.34 3.90 -3.47
C LYS A 70 7.16 4.48 -2.67
N ILE A 71 6.75 3.80 -1.61
CA ILE A 71 5.67 4.26 -0.72
C ILE A 71 6.07 5.55 -0.01
N GLU A 72 7.31 5.64 0.48
CA GLU A 72 7.82 6.85 1.15
C GLU A 72 7.82 8.06 0.21
N VAL A 73 8.26 7.89 -1.04
CA VAL A 73 8.22 8.96 -2.05
C VAL A 73 6.77 9.42 -2.32
N LEU A 74 5.83 8.48 -2.47
CA LEU A 74 4.43 8.81 -2.71
C LEU A 74 3.80 9.52 -1.50
N LYS A 75 4.16 9.10 -0.28
CA LYS A 75 3.73 9.75 0.95
C LYS A 75 4.22 11.20 1.01
N GLY A 76 5.49 11.45 0.69
CA GLY A 76 6.05 12.81 0.64
C GLY A 76 5.30 13.70 -0.35
N ARG A 77 5.09 13.23 -1.58
CA ARG A 77 4.32 13.98 -2.60
C ARG A 77 2.90 14.29 -2.15
N SER A 78 2.23 13.33 -1.50
CA SER A 78 0.88 13.54 -0.96
C SER A 78 0.88 14.61 0.14
N GLN A 79 1.86 14.59 1.03
CA GLN A 79 2.01 15.61 2.07
C GLN A 79 2.26 17.00 1.48
N ASP A 80 3.09 17.11 0.43
CA ASP A 80 3.34 18.38 -0.25
C ASP A 80 2.07 18.90 -0.94
N HIS A 81 1.28 18.02 -1.57
CA HIS A 81 -0.01 18.40 -2.16
C HIS A 81 -1.00 18.88 -1.09
N ILE A 82 -1.06 18.24 0.08
CA ILE A 82 -1.92 18.68 1.19
C ILE A 82 -1.50 20.06 1.66
N ARG A 83 -0.19 20.27 1.86
CA ARG A 83 0.37 21.55 2.31
C ARG A 83 0.06 22.69 1.34
N GLU A 84 0.24 22.45 0.04
CA GLU A 84 -0.07 23.42 -1.01
C GLU A 84 -1.56 23.79 -0.99
N ARG A 85 -2.42 22.78 -0.86
CA ARG A 85 -3.87 23.01 -0.84
C ARG A 85 -4.31 23.75 0.42
N ASP A 86 -3.70 23.46 1.56
CA ASP A 86 -3.95 24.17 2.82
C ASP A 86 -3.48 25.63 2.73
N TYR A 87 -2.36 25.89 2.06
CA TYR A 87 -1.89 27.25 1.75
C TYR A 87 -2.90 28.01 0.89
N ILE A 88 -3.29 27.45 -0.26
CA ILE A 88 -4.28 28.06 -1.18
C ILE A 88 -5.61 28.29 -0.46
N MET A 89 -6.07 27.34 0.36
CA MET A 89 -7.29 27.50 1.13
C MET A 89 -7.16 28.62 2.16
N GLY A 90 -6.02 28.74 2.84
CA GLY A 90 -5.73 29.83 3.76
C GLY A 90 -5.81 31.20 3.10
N GLU A 91 -5.19 31.36 1.91
CA GLU A 91 -5.27 32.60 1.12
C GLU A 91 -6.70 32.91 0.69
N ALA A 92 -7.43 31.91 0.17
CA ALA A 92 -8.81 32.10 -0.26
C ALA A 92 -9.71 32.53 0.91
N VAL A 93 -9.52 31.94 2.10
CA VAL A 93 -10.25 32.33 3.31
C VAL A 93 -9.90 33.77 3.73
N ALA A 94 -8.64 34.18 3.63
CA ALA A 94 -8.22 35.55 3.94
C ALA A 94 -8.87 36.56 2.98
N GLN A 95 -8.88 36.27 1.68
CA GLN A 95 -9.54 37.13 0.67
C GLN A 95 -11.04 37.25 0.90
N VAL A 96 -11.73 36.13 1.21
CA VAL A 96 -13.17 36.16 1.53
C VAL A 96 -13.44 37.02 2.76
N ARG A 97 -12.58 36.96 3.79
CA ARG A 97 -12.71 37.81 4.98
C ARG A 97 -12.53 39.28 4.65
N GLU A 98 -11.52 39.64 3.87
CA GLU A 98 -11.29 41.03 3.44
C GLU A 98 -12.50 41.59 2.68
N VAL A 99 -13.05 40.82 1.73
CA VAL A 99 -14.27 41.20 1.00
C VAL A 99 -15.46 41.34 1.95
N ALA A 100 -15.62 40.44 2.91
CA ALA A 100 -16.70 40.51 3.90
C ALA A 100 -16.59 41.77 4.78
N ASP A 101 -15.38 42.11 5.24
CA ASP A 101 -15.11 43.30 6.04
C ASP A 101 -15.42 44.58 5.25
N HIS A 102 -15.03 44.64 3.97
CA HIS A 102 -15.37 45.75 3.09
C HIS A 102 -16.88 45.90 2.88
N LEU A 103 -17.59 44.78 2.63
CA LEU A 103 -19.04 44.80 2.49
C LEU A 103 -19.74 45.26 3.78
N GLN A 104 -19.24 44.83 4.94
CA GLN A 104 -19.76 45.27 6.24
C GLN A 104 -19.55 46.78 6.44
N ALA A 105 -18.39 47.32 6.09
CA ALA A 105 -18.13 48.75 6.15
C ALA A 105 -19.07 49.55 5.24
N LEU A 106 -19.31 49.09 4.00
CA LEU A 106 -20.24 49.72 3.08
C LEU A 106 -21.69 49.68 3.58
N ALA A 107 -22.11 48.57 4.20
CA ALA A 107 -23.44 48.45 4.79
C ALA A 107 -23.65 49.48 5.91
N VAL A 108 -22.67 49.64 6.80
CA VAL A 108 -22.72 50.68 7.86
C VAL A 108 -22.80 52.08 7.28
N GLN A 109 -22.04 52.38 6.21
CA GLN A 109 -22.11 53.68 5.54
C GLN A 109 -23.49 53.94 4.91
N ALA A 110 -24.08 52.92 4.28
CA ALA A 110 -25.42 53.02 3.70
C ALA A 110 -26.48 53.29 4.79
N ASP A 111 -26.40 52.61 5.94
CA ASP A 111 -27.29 52.83 7.08
C ASP A 111 -27.18 54.27 7.61
N VAL A 112 -25.95 54.78 7.78
CA VAL A 112 -25.71 56.17 8.22
C VAL A 112 -26.30 57.18 7.23
N LEU A 113 -26.08 56.99 5.93
CA LEU A 113 -26.63 57.88 4.90
C LEU A 113 -28.15 57.81 4.83
N SER A 114 -28.73 56.62 5.01
CA SER A 114 -30.18 56.43 5.06
C SER A 114 -30.80 57.18 6.24
N LEU A 115 -30.24 57.03 7.44
CA LEU A 115 -30.68 57.76 8.64
C LEU A 115 -30.58 59.28 8.46
N LYS A 116 -29.50 59.76 7.85
CA LYS A 116 -29.33 61.19 7.53
C LYS A 116 -30.41 61.67 6.56
N TYR A 117 -30.70 60.90 5.51
CA TYR A 117 -31.75 61.24 4.55
C TYR A 117 -33.14 61.29 5.21
N GLU A 118 -33.50 60.29 6.02
CA GLU A 118 -34.79 60.24 6.72
C GLU A 118 -34.98 61.39 7.72
N SER A 119 -33.91 61.86 8.36
CA SER A 119 -33.96 62.87 9.42
C SER A 119 -33.81 64.30 8.90
N GLU A 120 -32.89 64.54 7.97
CA GLU A 120 -32.53 65.88 7.52
C GLU A 120 -33.27 66.32 6.26
N SER A 121 -33.63 65.40 5.35
CA SER A 121 -34.34 65.75 4.11
C SER A 121 -35.86 65.89 4.32
N ASP A 122 -36.46 66.98 3.86
CA ASP A 122 -37.93 67.15 3.87
C ASP A 122 -38.65 65.98 3.19
N ARG A 123 -38.16 65.59 2.01
CA ARG A 123 -38.70 64.46 1.23
C ARG A 123 -38.45 63.13 1.93
N GLY A 124 -37.30 62.98 2.60
CA GLY A 124 -36.99 61.80 3.40
C GLY A 124 -37.92 61.65 4.60
N ARG A 125 -38.17 62.72 5.36
CA ARG A 125 -39.13 62.75 6.48
C ARG A 125 -40.55 62.41 6.03
N GLU A 126 -41.00 63.00 4.93
CA GLU A 126 -42.33 62.74 4.37
C GLU A 126 -42.49 61.27 3.95
N LEU A 127 -41.52 60.71 3.22
CA LEU A 127 -41.52 59.30 2.82
C LEU A 127 -41.49 58.35 4.03
N ALA A 128 -40.66 58.63 5.04
CA ALA A 128 -40.59 57.83 6.26
C ALA A 128 -41.92 57.86 7.04
N TRP A 129 -42.58 59.02 7.11
CA TRP A 129 -43.90 59.15 7.73
C TRP A 129 -44.97 58.35 6.97
N LEU A 130 -45.00 58.44 5.64
CA LEU A 130 -45.91 57.68 4.78
C LEU A 130 -45.71 56.16 4.95
N LEU A 131 -44.46 55.70 4.97
CA LEU A 131 -44.11 54.30 5.20
C LEU A 131 -44.61 53.78 6.55
N ARG A 132 -44.46 54.55 7.62
CA ARG A 132 -45.00 54.18 8.95
C ARG A 132 -46.52 54.08 8.93
N LYS A 133 -47.19 55.02 8.24
CA LYS A 133 -48.65 55.01 8.06
C LYS A 133 -49.11 53.76 7.31
N VAL A 134 -48.46 53.40 6.20
CA VAL A 134 -48.77 52.18 5.44
C VAL A 134 -48.56 50.93 6.29
N LYS A 135 -47.43 50.79 7.00
CA LYS A 135 -47.19 49.65 7.90
C LYS A 135 -48.28 49.51 8.98
N ALA A 136 -48.67 50.61 9.61
CA ALA A 136 -49.72 50.62 10.62
C ALA A 136 -51.10 50.24 10.05
N LEU A 137 -51.36 50.57 8.78
CA LEU A 137 -52.58 50.15 8.09
C LEU A 137 -52.54 48.67 7.72
N SER A 138 -51.42 48.15 7.21
CA SER A 138 -51.26 46.71 6.92
C SER A 138 -51.41 45.84 8.17
N ILE A 139 -50.84 46.24 9.31
CA ILE A 139 -51.02 45.52 10.58
C ILE A 139 -52.49 45.54 11.02
N ARG A 140 -53.18 46.68 10.87
CA ARG A 140 -54.62 46.79 11.17
C ARG A 140 -55.50 45.99 10.22
N ALA A 141 -55.08 45.79 8.97
CA ALA A 141 -55.81 45.01 7.98
C ALA A 141 -55.62 43.49 8.14
N LYS A 142 -54.55 43.03 8.80
CA LYS A 142 -54.24 41.59 8.99
C LYS A 142 -55.36 40.73 9.60
N PRO A 143 -56.20 41.19 10.54
CA PRO A 143 -57.31 40.39 11.07
C PRO A 143 -58.50 40.26 10.10
N TYR A 144 -58.52 41.03 9.02
CA TYR A 144 -59.61 41.10 8.03
C TYR A 144 -59.23 40.42 6.69
N MET A 145 -58.15 39.65 6.71
CA MET A 145 -57.64 38.79 5.62
C MET A 145 -57.53 37.38 6.17
#